data_AF-A0A0P0SG70-F1
#
_entry.id   AF-A0A0P0SG70-F1
#
_cell.length_a   1.000
_cell.length_b   1.000
_cell.length_c   1.000
_cell.angle_alpha   90.00
_cell.angle_beta   90.00
_cell.angle_gamma   90.00
#
_symmetry.space_group_name_H-M   'P 1'
#
loop_
_entity.id
_entity.type
_entity.pdbx_description
1 polymer ?
#
loop_
_entity_poly.entity_id
_entity_poly.type
_entity_poly.pdbx_seq_one_letter_code
_entity_poly.pdbx_strand_id
1 'polypeptide(L)'
;MHNRRVPDESDTALLYVDRGLVRADQSPPDLQAQRRAHSRSRAARWARRAFPVVLVLVTIVLLVPGTSGLLWTPVLLVAAGIAVVLLTRAARGAHAVAGLPVPIEITGKVATAMRAMLAMSRGIAAQRAMRRSRPAAEGAVLLRRWSAAADELRAAWLRGDVAAWHEHARTLAAAGERAEQVRADIEGGT
;
A
#
# COMPACT_ATOMS: atom_id res chain seq x y z
N MET A 1 -24.61 -8.95 -25.01
CA MET A 1 -23.36 -8.17 -24.90
C MET A 1 -23.51 -7.22 -23.73
N HIS A 2 -22.90 -7.52 -22.57
CA HIS A 2 -23.04 -6.72 -21.35
C HIS A 2 -22.01 -5.58 -21.38
N ASN A 3 -22.49 -4.37 -21.65
CA ASN A 3 -21.72 -3.13 -21.55
C ASN A 3 -21.39 -2.86 -20.07
N ARG A 4 -20.23 -3.33 -19.59
CA ARG A 4 -19.68 -2.90 -18.30
C ARG A 4 -19.23 -1.45 -18.47
N ARG A 5 -20.04 -0.50 -18.00
CA ARG A 5 -19.61 0.88 -17.81
C ARG A 5 -18.50 0.87 -16.75
N VAL A 6 -17.28 1.15 -17.18
CA VAL A 6 -16.26 1.76 -16.31
C VAL A 6 -16.94 2.96 -15.62
N PRO A 7 -16.64 3.29 -14.34
CA PRO A 7 -17.18 4.52 -13.75
C PRO A 7 -16.86 5.65 -14.71
N ASP A 8 -17.85 6.48 -15.09
CA ASP A 8 -17.64 7.52 -16.10
C ASP A 8 -16.37 8.29 -15.72
N GLU A 9 -15.44 8.40 -16.68
CA GLU A 9 -14.10 8.97 -16.43
C GLU A 9 -14.20 10.42 -15.90
N SER A 10 -15.36 11.07 -16.09
CA SER A 10 -15.73 12.39 -15.56
C SER A 10 -15.91 12.44 -14.04
N ASP A 11 -16.20 11.31 -13.37
CA ASP A 11 -16.54 11.26 -11.95
C ASP A 11 -15.36 10.78 -11.08
N THR A 12 -14.20 10.57 -11.70
CA THR A 12 -12.99 10.12 -11.02
C THR A 12 -11.99 11.25 -10.89
N ALA A 13 -11.50 11.49 -9.67
CA ALA A 13 -10.33 12.31 -9.43
C ALA A 13 -9.11 11.44 -9.11
N LEU A 14 -7.92 11.96 -9.39
CA LEU A 14 -6.66 11.30 -9.09
C LEU A 14 -5.99 11.94 -7.88
N LEU A 15 -5.73 11.12 -6.85
CA LEU A 15 -4.95 11.52 -5.68
C LEU A 15 -3.51 11.06 -5.77
N TYR A 16 -2.59 12.00 -5.60
CA TYR A 16 -1.15 11.80 -5.67
C TYR A 16 -0.48 12.17 -4.35
N VAL A 17 0.64 11.51 -4.07
CA VAL A 17 1.61 11.98 -3.07
C VAL A 17 2.87 12.41 -3.79
N ASP A 18 3.12 13.71 -3.77
CA ASP A 18 4.33 14.31 -4.33
C ASP A 18 5.08 15.08 -3.23
N ARG A 19 6.34 14.72 -3.00
CA ARG A 19 7.21 15.29 -1.94
C ARG A 19 6.56 15.34 -0.55
N GLY A 20 5.65 14.41 -0.26
CA GLY A 20 4.95 14.35 1.02
C GLY A 20 3.73 15.27 1.14
N LEU A 21 3.30 15.91 0.04
CA LEU A 21 2.04 16.63 -0.07
C LEU A 21 1.04 15.80 -0.86
N VAL A 22 -0.24 15.92 -0.50
CA VAL A 22 -1.33 15.26 -1.21
C VAL A 22 -1.92 16.25 -2.23
N ARG A 23 -1.80 15.91 -3.52
CA ARG A 23 -2.35 16.66 -4.65
C ARG A 23 -3.53 15.91 -5.24
N ALA A 24 -4.59 16.63 -5.57
CA ALA A 24 -5.71 16.13 -6.36
C ALA A 24 -5.60 16.71 -7.77
N ASP A 25 -5.87 15.88 -8.78
CA ASP A 25 -6.07 16.31 -10.16
C ASP A 25 -7.40 15.77 -10.67
N GLN A 26 -8.05 16.53 -11.54
CA GLN A 26 -9.32 16.17 -12.19
C GLN A 26 -9.09 15.59 -13.60
N SER A 27 -7.85 15.18 -13.90
CA SER A 27 -7.52 14.50 -15.13
C SER A 27 -8.04 13.06 -15.14
N PRO A 28 -8.47 12.55 -16.31
CA PRO A 28 -8.97 11.18 -16.44
C PRO A 28 -7.86 10.17 -16.08
N PRO A 29 -8.17 9.09 -15.34
CA PRO A 29 -7.17 8.09 -14.97
C PRO A 29 -6.61 7.34 -16.18
N ASP A 30 -5.27 7.31 -16.33
CA ASP A 30 -4.62 6.43 -17.30
C ASP A 30 -4.81 4.95 -16.89
N LEU A 31 -5.70 4.26 -17.62
CA LEU A 31 -5.98 2.83 -17.45
C LEU A 31 -4.72 1.95 -17.48
N GLN A 32 -3.75 2.25 -18.34
CA GLN A 32 -2.52 1.48 -18.44
C GLN A 32 -1.61 1.72 -17.24
N ALA A 33 -1.49 2.95 -16.76
CA ALA A 33 -0.79 3.26 -15.52
C ALA A 33 -1.44 2.55 -14.32
N GLN A 34 -2.78 2.56 -14.21
CA GLN A 34 -3.51 1.89 -13.14
C GLN A 34 -3.32 0.37 -13.15
N ARG A 35 -3.37 -0.27 -14.33
CA ARG A 35 -3.10 -1.72 -14.48
C ARG A 35 -1.66 -2.08 -14.12
N ARG A 36 -0.68 -1.26 -14.52
CA ARG A 36 0.74 -1.44 -14.17
C ARG A 36 0.95 -1.29 -12.66
N ALA A 37 0.31 -0.31 -12.03
CA ALA A 37 0.37 -0.14 -10.58
C ALA A 37 -0.23 -1.34 -9.86
N HIS A 38 -1.42 -1.80 -10.26
CA HIS A 38 -2.10 -2.93 -9.64
C HIS A 38 -1.34 -4.25 -9.79
N SER A 39 -0.83 -4.56 -10.99
CA SER A 39 -0.04 -5.77 -11.24
C SER A 39 1.26 -5.81 -10.43
N ARG A 40 2.00 -4.69 -10.38
CA ARG A 40 3.22 -4.58 -9.56
C ARG A 40 2.93 -4.67 -8.07
N SER A 41 1.82 -4.08 -7.59
CA SER A 41 1.42 -4.18 -6.18
C SER A 41 1.09 -5.62 -5.78
N ARG A 42 0.39 -6.35 -6.67
CA ARG A 42 0.08 -7.77 -6.50
C ARG A 42 1.36 -8.61 -6.48
N ALA A 43 2.25 -8.42 -7.44
CA ALA A 43 3.54 -9.13 -7.48
C ALA A 43 4.38 -8.86 -6.22
N ALA A 44 4.49 -7.61 -5.79
CA ALA A 44 5.20 -7.23 -4.57
C ALA A 44 4.58 -7.84 -3.30
N ARG A 45 3.25 -7.97 -3.24
CA ARG A 45 2.56 -8.64 -2.11
C ARG A 45 2.84 -10.14 -2.10
N TRP A 46 2.74 -10.81 -3.25
CA TRP A 46 3.05 -12.23 -3.37
C TRP A 46 4.50 -12.51 -2.99
N ALA A 47 5.45 -11.75 -3.52
CA ALA A 47 6.86 -11.90 -3.19
C ALA A 47 7.13 -11.71 -1.69
N ARG A 48 6.54 -10.69 -1.06
CA ARG A 48 6.68 -10.44 0.39
C ARG A 48 6.07 -11.55 1.26
N ARG A 49 4.99 -12.20 0.82
CA ARG A 49 4.37 -13.33 1.53
C ARG A 49 5.14 -14.64 1.33
N ALA A 50 5.66 -14.87 0.13
CA ALA A 50 6.39 -16.08 -0.21
C ALA A 50 7.79 -16.10 0.39
N PHE A 51 8.47 -14.95 0.45
CA PHE A 51 9.85 -14.85 0.94
C PHE A 51 10.11 -15.49 2.32
N PRO A 52 9.33 -15.25 3.39
CA PRO A 52 9.56 -15.89 4.69
C PRO A 52 9.35 -17.41 4.63
N VAL A 53 8.39 -17.90 3.84
CA VAL A 53 8.16 -19.35 3.67
C VAL A 53 9.35 -19.99 2.96
N VAL A 54 9.83 -19.36 1.88
CA VAL A 54 11.04 -19.81 1.16
C VAL A 54 12.25 -19.80 2.08
N LEU A 55 12.42 -18.74 2.89
CA LEU A 55 13.51 -18.65 3.85
C LEU A 55 13.48 -19.84 4.83
N VAL A 56 12.32 -20.14 5.43
CA VAL A 56 12.15 -21.26 6.36
C VAL A 56 12.44 -22.60 5.69
N LEU A 57 11.91 -22.83 4.48
CA LEU A 57 12.15 -24.07 3.73
C LEU A 57 13.65 -24.24 3.42
N VAL A 58 14.31 -23.17 2.99
CA VAL A 58 15.74 -23.17 2.72
C VAL A 58 16.54 -23.47 3.99
N THR A 59 16.17 -22.86 5.13
CA THR A 59 16.78 -23.16 6.42
C THR A 59 16.62 -24.63 6.80
N ILE A 60 15.43 -25.21 6.66
CA ILE A 60 15.20 -26.64 6.96
C ILE A 60 16.10 -27.53 6.09
N VAL A 61 16.21 -27.24 4.79
CA VAL A 61 17.08 -28.00 3.87
C VAL A 61 18.56 -27.87 4.26
N LEU A 62 19.00 -26.69 4.70
CA LEU A 62 20.37 -26.45 5.19
C LEU A 62 20.71 -27.25 6.46
N LEU A 63 19.71 -27.66 7.25
CA LEU A 63 19.91 -28.44 8.48
C LEU A 63 20.02 -29.96 8.23
N VAL A 64 19.79 -30.44 7.01
CA VAL A 64 19.87 -31.88 6.68
C VAL A 64 21.33 -32.29 6.47
N PRO A 65 21.87 -33.27 7.22
CA PRO A 65 23.25 -33.73 7.04
C PRO A 65 23.44 -34.38 5.66
N GLY A 66 24.44 -33.93 4.91
CA GLY A 66 24.83 -34.49 3.60
C GLY A 66 24.63 -33.57 2.39
N THR A 67 24.10 -32.36 2.56
CA THR A 67 23.90 -31.39 1.48
C THR A 67 25.16 -30.54 1.23
N SER A 68 26.08 -31.06 0.42
CA SER A 68 27.32 -30.36 0.01
C SER A 68 27.11 -29.26 -1.05
N GLY A 69 25.90 -29.09 -1.59
CA GLY A 69 25.56 -28.12 -2.65
C GLY A 69 25.17 -26.70 -2.18
N LEU A 70 25.36 -26.36 -0.90
CA LEU A 70 24.70 -25.23 -0.24
C LEU A 70 25.49 -23.91 -0.15
N LEU A 71 26.69 -23.83 -0.73
CA LEU A 71 27.54 -22.63 -0.62
C LEU A 71 26.92 -21.38 -1.26
N TRP A 72 26.07 -21.55 -2.28
CA TRP A 72 25.39 -20.44 -2.99
C TRP A 72 24.04 -20.05 -2.39
N THR A 73 23.47 -20.89 -1.52
CA THR A 73 22.17 -20.67 -0.88
C THR A 73 22.04 -19.32 -0.14
N PRO A 74 23.02 -18.89 0.68
CA PRO A 74 22.96 -17.56 1.31
C PRO A 74 23.00 -16.43 0.28
N VAL A 75 23.77 -16.57 -0.80
CA VAL A 75 23.85 -15.59 -1.88
C VAL A 75 22.51 -15.47 -2.60
N LEU A 76 21.86 -16.60 -2.91
CA LEU A 76 20.53 -16.63 -3.54
C LEU A 76 19.45 -16.02 -2.62
N LEU A 77 19.51 -16.26 -1.31
CA LEU A 77 18.60 -15.65 -0.36
C LEU A 77 18.76 -14.13 -0.29
N VAL A 78 20.00 -13.64 -0.27
CA VAL A 78 20.28 -12.19 -0.32
C VAL A 78 19.78 -11.58 -1.63
N ALA A 79 20.05 -12.22 -2.76
CA ALA A 79 19.57 -11.79 -4.08
C ALA A 79 18.03 -11.75 -4.15
N ALA A 80 17.36 -12.78 -3.62
CA ALA A 80 15.90 -12.82 -3.51
C ALA A 80 15.37 -11.70 -2.61
N GLY A 81 16.04 -11.43 -1.48
CA GLY A 81 15.69 -10.31 -0.59
C GLY A 81 15.79 -8.95 -1.29
N ILE A 82 16.89 -8.72 -2.02
CA ILE A 82 17.09 -7.51 -2.84
C ILE A 82 15.99 -7.41 -3.90
N ALA A 83 15.66 -8.50 -4.60
CA ALA A 83 14.61 -8.52 -5.60
C ALA A 83 13.24 -8.12 -5.01
N VAL A 84 12.90 -8.60 -3.80
CA VAL A 84 11.66 -8.20 -3.08
C VAL A 84 11.65 -6.70 -2.77
N VAL A 85 12.79 -6.15 -2.34
CA VAL A 85 12.93 -4.71 -2.06
C VAL A 85 12.75 -3.89 -3.34
N LEU A 86 13.43 -4.28 -4.43
CA LEU A 86 13.32 -3.61 -5.73
C LEU A 86 11.89 -3.66 -6.26
N LEU A 87 11.22 -4.81 -6.19
CA LEU A 87 9.84 -4.97 -6.61
C LEU A 87 8.88 -4.09 -5.79
N THR A 88 9.12 -3.98 -4.48
CA THR A 88 8.34 -3.10 -3.60
C THR A 88 8.56 -1.62 -3.94
N ARG A 89 9.79 -1.21 -4.25
CA ARG A 89 10.10 0.16 -4.72
C ARG A 89 9.45 0.45 -6.07
N ALA A 90 9.54 -0.48 -7.02
CA ALA A 90 8.91 -0.34 -8.33
C ALA A 90 7.38 -0.24 -8.24
N ALA A 91 6.75 -1.01 -7.34
CA ALA A 91 5.32 -0.88 -7.07
C ALA A 91 4.97 0.51 -6.52
N ARG A 92 5.73 1.03 -5.55
CA ARG A 92 5.53 2.39 -5.02
C ARG A 92 5.65 3.47 -6.09
N GLY A 93 6.66 3.39 -6.95
CA GLY A 93 6.83 4.31 -8.07
C GLY A 93 5.65 4.25 -9.04
N ALA A 94 5.18 3.04 -9.37
CA ALA A 94 4.01 2.88 -10.23
C ALA A 94 2.72 3.47 -9.61
N HIS A 95 2.53 3.34 -8.29
CA HIS A 95 1.41 3.99 -7.60
C HIS A 95 1.52 5.51 -7.57
N ALA A 96 2.74 6.04 -7.38
CA ALA A 96 2.96 7.49 -7.39
C ALA A 96 2.66 8.10 -8.77
N VAL A 97 3.02 7.40 -9.86
CA VAL A 97 2.72 7.84 -11.22
C VAL A 97 1.24 7.67 -11.57
N ALA A 98 0.63 6.56 -11.19
CA ALA A 98 -0.78 6.30 -11.51
C ALA A 98 -1.75 7.14 -10.67
N GLY A 99 -1.37 7.52 -9.45
CA GLY A 99 -2.30 8.10 -8.49
C GLY A 99 -3.34 7.08 -8.01
N LEU A 100 -4.19 7.51 -7.08
CA LEU A 100 -5.32 6.74 -6.58
C LEU A 100 -6.62 7.25 -7.24
N PRO A 101 -7.35 6.39 -7.97
CA PRO A 101 -8.61 6.78 -8.61
C PRO A 101 -9.72 6.80 -7.56
N VAL A 102 -10.17 7.99 -7.16
CA VAL A 102 -11.22 8.20 -6.15
C VAL A 102 -12.45 8.88 -6.74
N PRO A 103 -13.66 8.65 -6.19
CA PRO A 103 -14.84 9.39 -6.61
C PRO A 103 -14.69 10.88 -6.33
N ILE A 104 -14.98 11.72 -7.32
CA ILE A 104 -14.77 13.18 -7.25
C ILE A 104 -15.47 13.78 -6.03
N GLU A 105 -16.69 13.32 -5.73
CA GLU A 105 -17.53 13.74 -4.61
C GLU A 105 -16.87 13.58 -3.23
N ILE A 106 -16.02 12.55 -3.07
CA ILE A 106 -15.41 12.24 -1.77
C ILE A 106 -13.91 12.54 -1.72
N THR A 107 -13.34 13.03 -2.82
CA THR A 107 -11.90 13.26 -3.00
C THR A 107 -11.31 14.10 -1.88
N GLY A 108 -12.01 15.16 -1.47
CA GLY A 108 -11.56 16.02 -0.36
C GLY A 108 -11.39 15.27 0.95
N LYS A 109 -12.34 14.38 1.30
CA LYS A 109 -12.28 13.56 2.52
C LYS A 109 -11.15 12.55 2.46
N VAL A 110 -10.97 11.87 1.33
CA VAL A 110 -9.88 10.90 1.15
C VAL A 110 -8.52 11.60 1.16
N ALA A 111 -8.41 12.80 0.58
CA ALA A 111 -7.18 13.59 0.62
C ALA A 111 -6.82 13.98 2.06
N THR A 112 -7.79 14.43 2.86
CA THR A 112 -7.59 14.74 4.29
C THR A 112 -7.17 13.50 5.07
N ALA A 113 -7.84 12.37 4.87
CA ALA A 113 -7.46 11.11 5.51
C ALA A 113 -6.04 10.67 5.11
N MET A 114 -5.67 10.83 3.84
CA MET A 114 -4.32 10.51 3.35
C MET A 114 -3.25 11.41 4.01
N ARG A 115 -3.54 12.70 4.21
CA ARG A 115 -2.65 13.61 4.95
C ARG A 115 -2.49 13.18 6.42
N ALA A 116 -3.58 12.80 7.09
CA ALA A 116 -3.55 12.29 8.46
C ALA A 116 -2.70 11.01 8.56
N MET A 117 -2.90 10.05 7.65
CA MET A 117 -2.09 8.83 7.57
C MET A 117 -0.60 9.11 7.35
N LEU A 118 -0.27 10.09 6.49
CA LEU A 118 1.11 10.53 6.28
C LEU A 118 1.70 11.16 7.54
N ALA A 119 0.97 12.06 8.19
CA ALA A 119 1.40 12.71 9.43
C ALA A 119 1.65 11.68 10.54
N MET A 120 0.71 10.76 10.76
CA MET A 120 0.86 9.64 11.69
C MET A 120 2.12 8.81 11.39
N SER A 121 2.33 8.43 10.12
CA SER A 121 3.49 7.63 9.73
C SER A 121 4.83 8.36 9.97
N ARG A 122 4.86 9.69 9.80
CA ARG A 122 6.03 10.52 10.12
C ARG A 122 6.25 10.62 11.63
N GLY A 123 5.20 10.78 12.42
CA GLY A 123 5.27 10.78 13.88
C GLY A 123 5.90 9.49 14.42
N ILE A 124 5.40 8.33 13.96
CA ILE A 124 5.99 7.01 14.30
C ILE A 124 7.47 6.94 13.89
N ALA A 125 7.83 7.47 12.72
CA ALA A 125 9.19 7.42 12.23
C ALA A 125 10.15 8.30 13.04
N ALA A 126 9.70 9.49 13.47
CA ALA A 126 10.46 10.47 14.23
C ALA A 126 10.78 9.98 15.65
N GLN A 127 9.83 9.32 16.31
CA GLN A 127 10.01 8.86 17.69
C GLN A 127 10.52 7.42 17.76
N ARG A 128 11.84 7.22 17.64
CA ARG A 128 12.46 5.88 17.70
C ARG A 128 12.13 5.11 18.98
N ALA A 129 12.02 5.79 20.12
CA ALA A 129 11.70 5.18 21.41
C ALA A 129 10.29 4.55 21.43
N MET A 130 9.34 5.17 20.74
CA MET A 130 7.94 4.73 20.67
C MET A 130 7.67 3.69 19.57
N ARG A 131 8.67 3.28 18.77
CA ARG A 131 8.44 2.32 17.67
C ARG A 131 7.94 0.94 18.11
N ARG A 132 8.12 0.59 19.39
CA ARG A 132 7.62 -0.65 19.99
C ARG A 132 6.40 -0.42 20.89
N SER A 133 5.87 0.81 20.94
CA SER A 133 4.70 1.13 21.74
C SER A 133 3.42 0.60 21.11
N ARG A 134 2.38 0.45 21.93
CA ARG A 134 1.05 0.04 21.48
C ARG A 134 0.46 1.00 20.42
N PRO A 135 0.55 2.34 20.56
CA PRO A 135 0.14 3.27 19.51
C PRO A 135 0.87 3.05 18.17
N ALA A 136 2.18 2.79 18.19
CA ALA A 136 2.93 2.52 16.96
C ALA A 136 2.50 1.21 16.28
N ALA A 137 2.21 0.17 17.08
CA ALA A 137 1.67 -1.09 16.57
C ALA A 137 0.28 -0.91 15.94
N GLU A 138 -0.59 -0.12 16.58
CA GLU A 138 -1.89 0.26 16.04
C GLU A 138 -1.76 1.04 14.73
N GLY A 139 -0.89 2.06 14.69
CA GLY A 139 -0.61 2.82 13.48
C GLY A 139 -0.10 1.95 12.33
N ALA A 140 0.72 0.93 12.62
CA ALA A 140 1.15 -0.04 11.62
C ALA A 140 0.01 -0.93 11.10
N VAL A 141 -0.94 -1.33 11.95
CA VAL A 141 -2.16 -2.04 11.53
C VAL A 141 -3.04 -1.14 10.66
N LEU A 142 -3.24 0.12 11.08
CA LEU A 142 -4.04 1.10 10.34
C LEU A 142 -3.43 1.36 8.95
N LEU A 143 -2.12 1.58 8.85
CA LEU A 143 -1.40 1.72 7.58
C LEU A 143 -1.58 0.51 6.67
N ARG A 144 -1.52 -0.71 7.22
CA ARG A 144 -1.75 -1.94 6.44
C ARG A 144 -3.17 -2.00 5.90
N ARG A 145 -4.18 -1.74 6.75
CA ARG A 145 -5.60 -1.72 6.34
C ARG A 145 -5.88 -0.66 5.29
N TRP A 146 -5.35 0.55 5.49
CA TRP A 146 -5.49 1.66 4.54
C TRP A 146 -4.84 1.32 3.20
N SER A 147 -3.63 0.74 3.21
CA SER A 147 -2.97 0.31 1.97
C SER A 147 -3.74 -0.80 1.23
N ALA A 148 -4.38 -1.72 1.96
CA ALA A 148 -5.21 -2.77 1.38
C ALA A 148 -6.47 -2.19 0.75
N ALA A 149 -7.17 -1.29 1.47
CA ALA A 149 -8.34 -0.59 0.93
C ALA A 149 -7.99 0.26 -0.30
N ALA A 150 -6.81 0.86 -0.37
CA ALA A 150 -6.36 1.62 -1.55
C ALA A 150 -6.05 0.70 -2.75
N ASP A 151 -5.52 -0.49 -2.51
CA ASP A 151 -5.34 -1.52 -3.54
C ASP A 151 -6.70 -2.05 -4.04
N GLU A 152 -7.65 -2.28 -3.14
CA GLU A 152 -8.99 -2.77 -3.43
C GLU A 152 -9.85 -1.73 -4.15
N LEU A 153 -9.76 -0.47 -3.76
CA LEU A 153 -10.35 0.67 -4.47
C LEU A 153 -9.94 0.67 -5.94
N ARG A 154 -8.63 0.59 -6.20
CA ARG A 154 -8.09 0.52 -7.56
C ARG A 154 -8.58 -0.72 -8.30
N ALA A 155 -8.65 -1.86 -7.62
CA ALA A 155 -9.13 -3.09 -8.23
C ALA A 155 -10.62 -3.01 -8.60
N ALA A 156 -11.45 -2.41 -7.75
CA ALA A 156 -12.87 -2.17 -8.00
C ALA A 156 -13.06 -1.23 -9.20
N TRP A 157 -12.31 -0.12 -9.24
CA TRP A 157 -12.30 0.81 -10.37
C TRP A 157 -11.92 0.09 -11.69
N LEU A 158 -10.84 -0.68 -11.68
CA LEU A 158 -10.39 -1.45 -12.86
C LEU A 158 -11.40 -2.51 -13.34
N ARG A 159 -12.28 -2.99 -12.45
CA ARG A 159 -13.33 -3.96 -12.80
C ARG A 159 -14.64 -3.31 -13.27
N GLY A 160 -14.78 -1.99 -13.12
CA GLY A 160 -16.05 -1.30 -13.35
C GLY A 160 -17.07 -1.49 -12.21
N ASP A 161 -16.61 -1.83 -11.01
CA ASP A 161 -17.47 -2.08 -9.86
C ASP A 161 -17.67 -0.79 -9.04
N VAL A 162 -18.68 0.00 -9.43
CA VAL A 162 -18.93 1.34 -8.87
C VAL A 162 -19.29 1.29 -7.38
N ALA A 163 -20.04 0.28 -6.94
CA ALA A 163 -20.47 0.13 -5.56
C ALA A 163 -19.28 -0.16 -4.64
N ALA A 164 -18.46 -1.16 -4.99
CA ALA A 164 -17.25 -1.47 -4.24
C ALA A 164 -16.24 -0.32 -4.28
N TRP A 165 -16.14 0.38 -5.42
CA TRP A 165 -15.28 1.56 -5.55
C TRP A 165 -15.67 2.66 -4.54
N HIS A 166 -16.95 3.02 -4.44
CA HIS A 166 -17.42 3.99 -3.45
C HIS A 166 -17.26 3.51 -2.00
N GLU A 167 -17.49 2.22 -1.74
CA GLU A 167 -17.33 1.63 -0.41
C GLU A 167 -15.87 1.68 0.08
N HIS A 168 -14.92 1.26 -0.75
CA HIS A 168 -13.50 1.36 -0.41
C HIS A 168 -13.07 2.81 -0.26
N ALA A 169 -13.61 3.73 -1.07
CA ALA A 169 -13.30 5.14 -0.95
C ALA A 169 -13.78 5.71 0.40
N ARG A 170 -15.00 5.37 0.82
CA ARG A 170 -15.53 5.72 2.16
C ARG A 170 -14.69 5.14 3.29
N THR A 171 -14.24 3.90 3.14
CA THR A 171 -13.35 3.24 4.11
C THR A 171 -12.03 4.00 4.25
N LEU A 172 -11.44 4.47 3.15
CA LEU A 172 -10.22 5.28 3.17
C LEU A 172 -10.44 6.65 3.83
N ALA A 173 -11.60 7.28 3.59
CA ALA A 173 -11.96 8.55 4.21
C ALA A 173 -12.14 8.41 5.74
N ALA A 174 -12.82 7.36 6.21
CA ALA A 174 -13.09 7.12 7.62
C ALA A 174 -11.81 6.84 8.44
N ALA A 175 -10.77 6.31 7.82
CA ALA A 175 -9.50 6.02 8.49
C ALA A 175 -8.75 7.27 8.98
N GLY A 176 -9.07 8.45 8.46
CA GLY A 176 -8.38 9.70 8.78
C GLY A 176 -8.48 10.08 10.26
N GLU A 177 -9.68 9.99 10.84
CA GLU A 177 -9.91 10.32 12.26
C GLU A 177 -9.09 9.42 13.19
N ARG A 178 -9.07 8.12 12.91
CA ARG A 178 -8.28 7.17 13.70
C ARG A 178 -6.78 7.42 13.57
N ALA A 179 -6.32 7.85 12.39
CA ALA A 179 -4.91 8.18 12.18
C ALA A 179 -4.47 9.42 12.97
N GLU A 180 -5.33 10.44 13.05
CA GLU A 180 -5.09 11.63 13.88
C GLU A 180 -5.00 11.27 15.37
N GLN A 181 -5.92 10.42 15.86
CA GLN A 181 -5.89 9.94 17.25
C GLN A 181 -4.58 9.21 17.57
N VAL A 182 -4.18 8.24 16.74
CA VAL A 182 -2.93 7.51 16.94
C VAL A 182 -1.71 8.44 16.87
N ARG A 183 -1.72 9.47 16.00
CA ARG A 183 -0.65 10.47 15.95
C ARG A 183 -0.58 11.24 17.27
N ALA A 184 -1.71 11.72 17.77
CA ALA A 184 -1.78 12.46 19.02
C ALA A 184 -1.27 11.63 20.21
N ASP A 185 -1.62 10.35 20.28
CA ASP A 185 -1.13 9.44 21.33
C ASP A 185 0.41 9.28 21.28
N ILE A 186 0.98 9.21 20.08
CA ILE A 186 2.43 9.14 19.88
C ILE A 186 3.09 10.45 20.30
N GLU A 187 2.55 11.60 19.88
CA GLU A 187 3.07 12.91 20.24
C GLU A 187 2.94 13.22 21.74
N GLY A 188 1.86 12.73 22.37
CA GLY A 188 1.56 12.92 23.79
C GLY A 188 2.33 11.99 24.76
N GLY A 189 2.99 10.94 24.25
CA GLY A 189 3.91 10.11 25.05
C GLY A 189 3.27 9.17 26.07
N THR A 190 1.98 8.83 25.90
CA THR A 190 1.27 7.85 26.75
C THR A 190 1.59 6.40 26.42
#